data_AF-A0A7U6QPE7-F1
#
_entry.id   AF-A0A7U6QPE7-F1
#
_cell.length_a   1.000
_cell.length_b   1.000
_cell.length_c   1.000
_cell.angle_alpha   90.00
_cell.angle_beta   90.00
_cell.angle_gamma   90.00
#
_symmetry.space_group_name_H-M   'P 1'
#
loop_
_entity.id
_entity.type
_entity.pdbx_description
1 polymer ?
#
loop_
_entity_poly.entity_id
_entity_poly.type
_entity_poly.pdbx_seq_one_letter_code
_entity_poly.pdbx_strand_id
1 'polypeptide(L)' 'MNIVFGLVENIEYKPLRIQAVLPDMGDILSPWALVLAARSQGAKTYDPPVKG' A
#
# COMPACT_ATOMS: atom_id res chain seq x y z
N MET A 1 -4.57 -15.21 -11.06
CA MET A 1 -3.96 -14.13 -10.25
C MET A 1 -5.08 -13.56 -9.41
N ASN A 2 -5.01 -13.73 -8.08
CA ASN A 2 -6.09 -13.26 -7.19
C ASN A 2 -5.81 -11.80 -6.83
N ILE A 3 -6.72 -10.91 -7.17
CA ILE A 3 -6.70 -9.50 -6.79
C ILE A 3 -7.51 -9.39 -5.49
N VAL A 4 -6.94 -8.73 -4.50
CA VAL A 4 -7.60 -8.48 -3.20
C VAL A 4 -7.64 -6.98 -2.99
N PHE A 5 -8.78 -6.49 -2.48
CA PHE A 5 -8.98 -5.08 -2.16
C PHE A 5 -8.85 -4.89 -0.64
N GLY A 6 -8.30 -3.76 -0.23
CA GLY A 6 -8.09 -3.43 1.17
C GLY A 6 -7.89 -1.94 1.37
N LEU A 7 -7.94 -1.52 2.63
CA LEU A 7 -7.78 -0.14 3.08
C LEU A 7 -6.43 0.03 3.76
N VAL A 8 -5.67 1.06 3.42
CA VAL A 8 -4.31 1.26 3.93
C VAL A 8 -4.37 1.58 5.42
N GLU A 9 -3.69 0.77 6.22
CA GLU A 9 -3.64 0.95 7.68
C GLU A 9 -2.26 1.38 8.15
N ASN A 10 -1.18 0.77 7.64
CA ASN A 10 0.19 1.11 8.03
C ASN A 10 0.99 1.57 6.82
N ILE A 11 1.84 2.58 7.02
CA ILE A 11 2.75 3.12 6.00
C ILE A 11 4.14 3.22 6.61
N GLU A 12 5.11 2.63 5.92
CA GLU A 12 6.53 2.80 6.21
C GLU A 12 7.15 3.57 5.04
N TYR A 13 7.92 4.62 5.32
CA TYR A 13 8.45 5.50 4.27
C TYR A 13 9.88 5.14 3.81
N LYS A 14 10.56 4.22 4.50
CA LYS A 14 11.98 3.88 4.26
C LYS A 14 12.27 2.39 4.53
N PRO A 15 11.99 1.47 3.59
CA PRO A 15 11.49 1.69 2.22
C PRO A 15 9.98 1.94 2.19
N LEU A 16 9.48 2.52 1.09
CA LEU A 16 8.05 2.81 0.95
C LEU A 16 7.22 1.53 0.82
N ARG A 17 6.54 1.16 1.90
CA ARG A 17 5.71 -0.04 2.00
C ARG A 17 4.39 0.28 2.70
N ILE A 18 3.37 -0.51 2.40
CA ILE A 18 2.06 -0.43 3.04
C ILE A 18 1.60 -1.78 3.59
N GLN A 19 0.77 -1.74 4.62
CA GLN A 19 -0.14 -2.84 4.96
C GLN A 19 -1.56 -2.33 4.87
N ALA A 20 -2.44 -3.18 4.35
CA ALA A 20 -3.87 -2.90 4.28
C ALA A 20 -4.66 -3.84 5.18
N VAL A 21 -5.73 -3.35 5.77
CA VAL A 21 -6.80 -4.21 6.30
C VAL A 21 -7.56 -4.77 5.10
N LEU A 22 -7.82 -6.08 5.13
CA LEU A 22 -8.50 -6.81 4.07
C LEU A 22 -9.91 -7.19 4.54
N PRO A 23 -10.96 -6.39 4.25
CA PRO A 23 -12.30 -6.61 4.78
C PRO A 23 -12.89 -7.95 4.36
N ASP A 24 -12.62 -8.36 3.11
CA ASP A 24 -13.10 -9.62 2.54
C ASP A 24 -12.42 -10.87 3.16
N MET A 25 -11.41 -10.66 4.00
CA MET A 25 -10.65 -11.74 4.66
C MET A 25 -10.79 -11.70 6.20
N GLY A 26 -11.87 -11.11 6.71
CA GLY A 26 -12.12 -11.00 8.14
C GLY A 26 -11.29 -9.92 8.82
N ASP A 27 -11.12 -8.79 8.14
CA ASP A 27 -10.39 -7.62 8.62
C ASP A 27 -8.93 -7.91 9.04
N ILE A 28 -8.30 -8.92 8.42
CA ILE A 28 -6.90 -9.23 8.67
C ILE A 28 -5.97 -8.19 8.02
N LEU A 29 -4.78 -8.04 8.57
CA LEU A 29 -3.72 -7.25 7.93
C LEU A 29 -3.03 -8.03 6.82
N SER A 30 -2.81 -7.38 5.69
CA SER A 30 -1.97 -7.88 4.62
C SER A 30 -0.49 -7.97 5.06
N PRO A 31 0.32 -8.81 4.38
CA PRO A 31 1.76 -8.65 4.40
C PRO A 31 2.16 -7.23 3.94
N TRP A 32 3.39 -6.82 4.28
CA TRP A 32 3.96 -5.58 3.76
C TRP A 32 4.12 -5.67 2.24
N ALA A 33 3.50 -4.74 1.53
CA ALA A 33 3.56 -4.64 0.09
C ALA A 33 4.33 -3.38 -0.34
N LEU A 34 5.11 -3.50 -1.41
CA LEU A 34 5.73 -2.34 -2.06
C LEU A 34 4.65 -1.54 -2.78
N VAL A 35 4.74 -0.21 -2.68
CA VAL A 35 3.84 0.68 -3.39
C VAL A 35 4.30 0.81 -4.84
N LEU A 36 3.44 0.41 -5.77
CA LEU A 36 3.64 0.69 -7.19
C LEU A 36 3.13 2.10 -7.49
N ALA A 37 4.05 3.03 -7.70
CA ALA A 37 3.72 4.38 -8.14
C ALA A 37 3.68 4.44 -9.68
N ALA A 38 2.74 5.22 -10.24
CA ALA A 38 2.67 5.47 -11.68
C ALA A 38 3.91 6.19 -12.23
N ARG A 39 4.75 6.77 -11.36
CA ARG A 39 5.95 7.51 -11.76
C ARG A 39 7.21 6.82 -11.27
N SER A 40 8.22 6.82 -12.13
CA SER A 40 9.51 6.19 -11.93
C SER A 40 10.37 6.91 -10.88
N GLN A 41 11.45 6.26 -10.46
CA GLN A 41 12.45 6.66 -9.46
C GLN A 41 13.02 8.09 -9.62
N GLY A 42 12.78 8.78 -10.74
CA GLY A 42 13.25 10.16 -11.03
C GLY A 42 12.18 11.25 -10.98
N ALA A 43 10.96 10.95 -10.54
CA ALA A 43 9.90 11.94 -10.44
C ALA A 43 10.15 12.97 -9.32
N LYS A 44 10.01 14.26 -9.63
CA LYS A 44 10.19 15.37 -8.66
C LYS A 44 9.10 15.42 -7.59
N THR A 45 7.92 14.88 -7.90
CA THR A 45 6.75 14.83 -7.01
C THR A 45 6.16 13.45 -7.08
N TYR A 46 5.83 12.91 -5.91
CA TYR A 46 5.22 11.62 -5.73
C TYR A 46 4.06 11.80 -4.74
N ASP A 47 2.90 11.21 -5.05
CA ASP A 47 1.73 11.21 -4.17
C ASP A 47 1.80 9.97 -3.28
N PRO A 48 2.14 10.12 -1.98
CA PRO A 48 2.23 8.98 -1.08
C PRO A 48 0.88 8.33 -0.83
N PRO A 49 0.84 7.02 -0.51
CA PRO A 49 -0.38 6.41 0.00
C PRO A 49 -0.81 7.15 1.27
N VAL A 50 -2.11 7.26 1.46
CA VAL A 50 -2.72 7.78 2.69
C VAL A 50 -3.49 6.64 3.37
N LYS A 51 -3.66 6.73 4.68
CA LYS A 51 -4.49 5.76 5.41
C LYS A 51 -5.96 5.90 4.99
N GLY A 52 -6.68 4.78 5.02
CA GLY A 52 -8.07 4.65 4.55
C GLY A 52 -8.14 4.10 3.14
#